data_AF-A0A8G2CMQ9-F1
#
_entry.id   AF-A0A8G2CMQ9-F1
#
_cell.length_a   1.000
_cell.length_b   1.000
_cell.length_c   1.000
_cell.angle_alpha   90.00
_cell.angle_beta   90.00
_cell.angle_gamma   90.00
#
_symmetry.space_group_name_H-M   'P 1'
#
loop_
_entity.id
_entity.type
_entity.pdbx_description
1 polymer ?
#
loop_
_entity_poly.entity_id
_entity_poly.type
_entity_poly.pdbx_seq_one_letter_code
_entity_poly.pdbx_strand_id
1 'polypeptide(L)'
;MLANFTVVAPHTGPRYYFVELSAEDTHQPVVQFYLWRGMSVSIRLQLGEYQLHYAEGSHWYGSGRMFGDNGRIFEADQPLALFATGYGVMGRVVYLHHVLGGNLPVHHTGRF
;
A
#
# COMPACT_ATOMS: atom_id res chain seq x y z
N MET A 1 -14.22 15.56 -3.64
CA MET A 1 -12.89 16.17 -3.41
C MET A 1 -11.82 15.08 -3.48
N LEU A 2 -10.61 15.39 -3.92
CA LEU A 2 -9.52 14.41 -4.05
C LEU A 2 -8.34 14.76 -3.13
N ALA A 3 -7.70 13.75 -2.55
CA ALA A 3 -6.50 13.84 -1.73
C ALA A 3 -5.33 13.12 -2.39
N ASN A 4 -4.11 13.62 -2.16
CA ASN A 4 -2.90 12.91 -2.59
C ASN A 4 -2.64 11.73 -1.64
N PHE A 5 -2.41 10.56 -2.24
CA PHE A 5 -1.89 9.39 -1.55
C PHE A 5 -0.57 8.99 -2.20
N THR A 6 0.48 8.88 -1.40
CA THR A 6 1.82 8.55 -1.87
C THR A 6 2.31 7.30 -1.17
N VAL A 7 2.84 6.35 -1.94
CA VAL A 7 3.54 5.18 -1.40
C VAL A 7 5.01 5.27 -1.77
N VAL A 8 5.87 4.95 -0.81
CA VAL A 8 7.33 4.94 -0.97
C VAL A 8 7.83 3.54 -0.64
N ALA A 9 8.42 2.86 -1.63
CA ALA A 9 9.13 1.61 -1.40
C ALA A 9 10.48 1.86 -0.74
N PRO A 10 10.94 0.96 0.14
CA PRO A 10 12.25 1.04 0.76
C PRO A 10 13.35 0.95 -0.28
N HIS A 11 14.55 1.45 0.04
CA HIS A 11 15.73 1.32 -0.83
C HIS A 11 16.48 -0.01 -0.65
N THR A 12 16.13 -0.78 0.38
CA THR A 12 16.71 -2.08 0.73
C THR A 12 15.61 -3.14 0.85
N GLY A 13 15.98 -4.42 0.96
CA GLY A 13 15.01 -5.52 1.05
C GLY A 13 14.49 -6.00 -0.30
N PRO A 14 13.24 -6.52 -0.36
CA PRO A 14 12.63 -7.08 -1.56
C PRO A 14 12.68 -6.15 -2.77
N ARG A 15 12.70 -6.75 -3.97
CA ARG A 15 12.87 -6.02 -5.23
C ARG A 15 11.57 -5.42 -5.74
N TYR A 16 10.46 -6.12 -5.52
CA TYR A 16 9.17 -5.80 -6.09
C TYR A 16 8.12 -5.72 -4.98
N TYR A 17 7.21 -4.77 -5.12
CA TYR A 17 6.04 -4.62 -4.26
C TYR A 17 4.80 -4.47 -5.13
N PHE A 18 3.69 -5.00 -4.62
CA PHE A 18 2.36 -4.81 -5.15
C PHE A 18 1.52 -4.20 -4.04
N VAL A 19 0.82 -3.12 -4.32
CA VAL A 19 -0.02 -2.42 -3.35
C VAL A 19 -1.43 -2.41 -3.88
N GLU A 20 -2.36 -2.73 -2.99
CA GLU A 20 -3.80 -2.63 -3.19
C GLU A 20 -4.39 -1.73 -2.12
N LEU A 21 -5.30 -0.86 -2.55
CA LEU A 21 -6.21 -0.13 -1.68
C LEU A 21 -7.63 -0.55 -2.01
N SER A 22 -8.34 -1.01 -0.99
CA SER A 22 -9.75 -1.36 -1.06
C SER A 22 -10.57 -0.37 -0.24
N ALA A 23 -11.72 0.06 -0.75
CA ALA A 23 -12.61 0.92 0.02
C ALA A 23 -13.13 0.17 1.24
N GLU A 24 -13.04 0.78 2.43
CA GLU A 24 -13.37 0.09 3.68
C GLU A 24 -14.84 -0.34 3.77
N ASP A 25 -15.75 0.47 3.22
CA ASP A 25 -17.19 0.25 3.29
C ASP A 25 -17.70 -0.89 2.39
N THR A 26 -17.03 -1.10 1.26
CA THR A 26 -17.46 -2.04 0.21
C THR A 26 -16.49 -3.20 0.02
N HIS A 27 -15.31 -3.11 0.62
CA HIS A 27 -14.18 -4.03 0.43
C HIS A 27 -13.77 -4.21 -1.05
N GLN A 28 -14.17 -3.28 -1.94
CA GLN A 28 -13.84 -3.37 -3.35
C GLN A 28 -12.47 -2.73 -3.63
N PRO A 29 -11.62 -3.38 -4.44
CA PRO A 29 -10.36 -2.78 -4.87
C PRO A 29 -10.61 -1.48 -5.63
N VAL A 30 -10.03 -0.39 -5.15
CA VAL A 30 -10.10 0.94 -5.77
C VAL A 30 -8.87 1.20 -6.61
N VAL A 31 -7.70 0.80 -6.10
CA VAL A 31 -6.43 0.99 -6.79
C VAL A 31 -5.51 -0.19 -6.54
N GLN A 32 -4.80 -0.59 -7.60
CA GLN A 32 -3.72 -1.55 -7.57
C GLN A 32 -2.54 -1.02 -8.37
N PHE A 33 -1.32 -1.12 -7.85
CA PHE A 33 -0.12 -0.79 -8.61
C PHE A 33 1.11 -1.57 -8.15
N TYR A 34 2.09 -1.58 -9.04
CA TYR A 34 3.40 -2.18 -8.82
C TYR A 34 4.44 -1.10 -8.65
N LEU A 35 5.38 -1.35 -7.75
CA LEU A 35 6.53 -0.50 -7.55
C LEU A 35 7.78 -1.34 -7.33
N TRP A 36 8.90 -0.83 -7.83
CA TRP A 36 10.21 -1.41 -7.56
C TRP A 36 10.79 -0.78 -6.29
N ARG A 37 11.71 -1.50 -5.66
CA ARG A 37 12.53 -0.99 -4.57
C ARG A 37 13.08 0.41 -4.90
N GLY A 38 12.96 1.34 -3.96
CA GLY A 38 13.41 2.73 -4.06
C GLY A 38 12.49 3.65 -4.87
N MET A 39 11.41 3.13 -5.48
CA MET A 39 10.44 3.96 -6.18
C MET A 39 9.39 4.53 -5.24
N SER A 40 8.79 5.65 -5.67
CA SER A 40 7.57 6.17 -5.08
C SER A 40 6.49 6.37 -6.16
N VAL A 41 5.24 6.26 -5.74
CA VAL A 41 4.07 6.51 -6.57
C VAL A 41 3.16 7.46 -5.81
N SER A 42 2.65 8.49 -6.49
CA SER A 42 1.65 9.42 -5.95
C SER A 42 0.41 9.41 -6.84
N ILE A 43 -0.75 9.25 -6.23
CA ILE A 43 -2.06 9.20 -6.90
C ILE A 43 -3.04 10.11 -6.20
N ARG A 44 -4.13 10.46 -6.88
CA ARG A 44 -5.24 11.20 -6.29
C ARG A 44 -6.42 10.27 -6.07
N LEU A 45 -6.87 10.17 -4.82
CA LEU A 45 -8.00 9.34 -4.41
C LEU A 45 -9.13 10.22 -3.86
N GLN A 46 -10.34 9.68 -3.85
CA GLN A 46 -11.43 10.32 -3.14
C GLN A 46 -11.16 10.34 -1.63
N LEU A 47 -11.87 11.21 -0.92
CA LEU A 47 -11.86 11.17 0.54
C LEU A 47 -12.63 9.93 1.00
N GLY A 48 -12.15 9.29 2.05
CA GLY A 48 -12.69 8.03 2.54
C GLY A 48 -11.68 7.26 3.37
N GLU A 49 -12.11 6.09 3.82
CA GLU A 49 -11.29 5.11 4.51
C GLU A 49 -10.97 3.96 3.57
N TYR A 50 -9.72 3.53 3.60
CA TYR A 50 -9.20 2.51 2.70
C TYR A 50 -8.39 1.49 3.47
N GLN A 51 -8.69 0.21 3.29
CA GLN A 51 -7.82 -0.86 3.76
C GLN A 51 -6.63 -0.98 2.80
N LEU A 52 -5.42 -1.01 3.37
CA LEU A 52 -4.19 -1.20 2.60
C LEU A 52 -3.70 -2.62 2.76
N HIS A 53 -3.51 -3.27 1.62
CA HIS A 53 -2.78 -4.51 1.49
C HIS A 53 -1.54 -4.27 0.64
N TYR A 54 -0.44 -4.91 1.00
CA TYR A 54 0.68 -4.98 0.10
C TYR A 54 1.35 -6.34 0.14
N ALA A 55 1.96 -6.68 -0.97
CA ALA A 55 2.75 -7.86 -1.14
C ALA A 55 4.15 -7.51 -1.60
N GLU A 56 5.12 -8.31 -1.21
CA GLU A 56 6.52 -8.09 -1.58
C GLU A 56 7.22 -9.39 -1.94
N GLY A 57 8.22 -9.28 -2.82
CA GLY A 57 9.05 -10.42 -3.20
C GLY A 57 10.24 -10.05 -4.07
N SER A 58 11.12 -11.03 -4.27
CA SER A 58 12.33 -10.87 -5.09
C SER A 58 12.09 -11.09 -6.57
N HIS A 59 11.00 -11.77 -6.93
CA HIS A 59 10.61 -12.08 -8.32
C HIS A 59 9.13 -11.76 -8.51
N TRP A 60 8.77 -11.33 -9.73
CA TRP A 60 7.40 -11.06 -10.13
C TRP A 60 7.05 -11.96 -11.32
N TYR A 61 6.05 -12.82 -11.15
CA TYR A 61 5.60 -13.81 -12.14
C TYR A 61 4.29 -13.40 -12.84
N GLY A 62 3.75 -12.21 -12.57
CA GLY A 62 2.47 -11.74 -13.12
C GLY A 62 1.28 -12.00 -12.20
N SER A 63 0.12 -11.42 -12.51
CA SER A 63 -1.05 -11.41 -11.62
C SER A 63 -1.58 -12.80 -11.21
N GLY A 64 -1.35 -13.84 -12.02
CA GLY A 64 -1.80 -15.20 -11.71
C GLY A 64 -0.93 -15.97 -10.71
N ARG A 65 0.35 -15.59 -10.55
CA ARG A 65 1.30 -16.27 -9.64
C ARG A 65 2.00 -15.30 -8.67
N MET A 66 1.76 -14.01 -8.85
CA MET A 66 2.32 -12.91 -8.11
C MET A 66 3.82 -13.05 -7.85
N PHE A 67 4.20 -13.36 -6.60
CA PHE A 67 5.60 -13.48 -6.18
C PHE A 67 6.08 -14.93 -6.02
N GLY A 68 5.22 -15.91 -6.34
CA GLY A 68 5.43 -17.32 -6.01
C GLY A 68 5.54 -17.55 -4.50
N ASP A 69 5.99 -18.73 -4.11
CA ASP A 69 5.96 -19.25 -2.72
C ASP A 69 6.80 -18.42 -1.72
N ASN A 70 7.65 -17.53 -2.22
CA ASN A 70 8.51 -16.64 -1.42
C ASN A 70 7.90 -15.25 -1.21
N GLY A 71 6.74 -14.98 -1.81
CA GLY A 71 6.02 -13.75 -1.59
C GLY A 71 5.44 -13.68 -0.19
N ARG A 72 5.41 -12.47 0.36
CA ARG A 72 4.79 -12.20 1.66
C ARG A 72 3.71 -11.15 1.47
N ILE A 73 2.60 -11.33 2.19
CA ILE A 73 1.44 -10.44 2.17
C ILE A 73 1.30 -9.79 3.54
N PHE A 74 0.97 -8.51 3.49
CA PHE A 74 0.79 -7.66 4.65
C PHE A 74 -0.49 -6.86 4.53
N GLU A 75 -1.09 -6.60 5.68
CA GLU A 75 -2.27 -5.78 5.83
C GLU A 75 -1.97 -4.69 6.86
N ALA A 76 -2.42 -3.46 6.60
CA ALA A 76 -2.35 -2.39 7.57
C ALA A 76 -3.27 -2.67 8.77
N ASP A 77 -2.77 -2.47 9.99
CA ASP A 77 -3.53 -2.76 11.21
C ASP A 77 -4.74 -1.83 11.39
N GLN A 78 -4.73 -0.68 10.70
CA GLN A 78 -5.81 0.29 10.71
C GLN A 78 -6.07 0.83 9.30
N PRO A 79 -7.34 1.11 8.95
CA PRO A 79 -7.68 1.77 7.71
C PRO A 79 -7.00 3.13 7.56
N LEU A 80 -6.64 3.44 6.32
CA LEU A 80 -6.07 4.72 5.95
C LEU A 80 -7.18 5.73 5.64
N ALA A 81 -7.32 6.73 6.50
CA ALA A 81 -8.25 7.83 6.27
C ALA A 81 -7.63 8.96 5.44
N LEU A 82 -8.33 9.35 4.37
CA LEU A 82 -8.13 10.58 3.60
C LEU A 82 -9.32 11.50 3.85
N PHE A 83 -9.09 12.67 4.42
CA PHE A 83 -10.16 13.54 4.90
C PHE A 83 -9.90 15.01 4.63
N ALA A 84 -10.95 15.81 4.77
CA ALA A 84 -10.88 17.26 4.72
C ALA A 84 -11.00 17.83 6.12
N THR A 85 -10.29 18.93 6.37
CA THR A 85 -10.55 19.80 7.52
C THR A 85 -11.04 21.16 7.01
N GLY A 86 -11.45 22.05 7.91
CA GLY A 86 -11.74 23.44 7.56
C GLY A 86 -10.56 24.19 6.91
N TYR A 87 -9.35 23.61 6.95
CA TYR A 87 -8.11 24.22 6.46
C TYR A 87 -7.54 23.53 5.20
N GLY A 88 -8.17 22.46 4.70
CA GLY A 88 -7.77 21.83 3.44
C GLY A 88 -7.90 20.30 3.39
N VAL A 89 -7.37 19.71 2.32
CA VAL A 89 -7.35 18.26 2.10
C VAL A 89 -6.13 17.64 2.78
N MET A 90 -6.34 16.61 3.60
CA MET A 90 -5.28 15.85 4.24
C MET A 90 -5.03 14.55 3.47
N GLY A 91 -3.94 14.55 2.69
CA GLY A 91 -3.40 13.37 2.04
C GLY A 91 -2.58 12.48 2.99
N ARG A 92 -2.08 11.36 2.48
CA ARG A 92 -1.22 10.43 3.25
C ARG A 92 0.02 10.03 2.44
N VAL A 93 1.15 9.89 3.14
CA VAL A 93 2.35 9.22 2.63
C VAL A 93 2.51 7.93 3.42
N VAL A 94 2.72 6.80 2.76
CA VAL A 94 2.97 5.50 3.38
C VAL A 94 4.34 5.00 2.95
N TYR A 95 5.15 4.61 3.92
CA TYR A 95 6.44 3.99 3.67
C TYR A 95 6.35 2.48 3.93
N LEU A 96 6.67 1.65 2.92
CA LEU A 96 6.60 0.19 3.02
C LEU A 96 7.83 -0.39 3.77
N HIS A 97 8.04 0.02 5.01
CA HIS A 97 9.06 -0.55 5.88
C HIS A 97 8.43 -1.50 6.89
N HIS A 98 9.07 -2.65 7.08
CA HIS A 98 8.76 -3.53 8.21
C HIS A 98 9.18 -2.85 9.51
N VAL A 99 8.25 -2.14 10.13
CA VAL A 99 8.23 -1.71 11.53
C VAL A 99 9.36 -0.76 12.01
N LEU A 100 10.50 -0.59 11.31
CA LEU A 100 11.50 0.43 11.62
C LEU A 100 11.46 1.57 10.59
N GLY A 101 10.94 2.74 11.00
CA GLY A 101 10.88 3.96 10.16
C GLY A 101 9.69 4.03 9.18
N GLY A 102 8.87 2.97 9.09
CA GLY A 102 7.57 3.01 8.43
C GLY A 102 6.52 3.67 9.31
N ASN A 103 5.57 4.38 8.71
CA ASN A 103 4.56 5.15 9.44
C ASN A 103 3.16 4.50 9.45
N LEU A 104 3.04 3.27 8.95
CA LEU A 104 1.81 2.49 8.98
C LEU A 104 2.12 1.11 9.57
N PRO A 105 1.64 0.80 10.80
CA PRO A 105 1.72 -0.53 11.37
C PRO A 105 0.99 -1.55 10.49
N VAL A 106 1.63 -2.69 10.27
CA VAL A 106 1.14 -3.75 9.40
C VAL A 106 1.43 -5.09 10.04
N HIS A 107 0.60 -6.09 9.75
CA HIS A 107 0.83 -7.48 10.14
C HIS A 107 0.93 -8.39 8.92
N HIS A 108 1.71 -9.46 9.06
CA HIS A 108 1.87 -10.47 8.02
C HIS A 108 0.67 -11.40 8.01
N THR A 109 -0.08 -11.41 6.91
CA THR A 109 -1.33 -12.18 6.78
C THR A 109 -1.13 -13.51 6.04
N GLY A 110 -0.01 -13.70 5.34
CA GLY A 110 0.26 -14.97 4.66
C GLY A 110 1.38 -14.96 3.63
N ARG A 111 1.48 -16.09 2.91
CA ARG A 111 2.34 -16.31 1.74
C ARG A 111 1.47 -16.67 0.54
N PHE A 112 1.97 -16.42 -0.67
CA PHE A 112 1.30 -16.81 -1.92
C PHE A 112 1.42 -18.30 -2.21
#